data_AF-A0A8J7BM64-F1
#
_entry.id   AF-A0A8J7BM64-F1
#
_cell.length_a   1.000
_cell.length_b   1.000
_cell.length_c   1.000
_cell.angle_alpha   90.00
_cell.angle_beta   90.00
_cell.angle_gamma   90.00
#
_symmetry.space_group_name_H-M   'P 1'
#
loop_
_entity.id
_entity.type
_entity.pdbx_description
1 polymer ?
#
loop_
_entity_poly.entity_id
_entity_poly.type
_entity_poly.pdbx_seq_one_letter_code
_entity_poly.pdbx_strand_id
1 'polypeptide(L)'
;MTNPQAQNPPSTPAVASAPPALTYSGPREVLINQAIVLKGTYDPLRIAKVSLAAEDKYPLEVTVDAQKRTWQVNLNQGFKAAGSRWLKLKGTDSAGKLVDDEVIYLTVSTDPMTVGQSLTLKVLRDTLFKFRAIDSARLNAQQKVAVKAGQTFKVSRYGSVDGHLKVVLDPPIAPIGEFGYFFEEHVQLSKGAQVFKFNISDVPNTPLSAQVLVTQTTLIKAQPADSASLAANQKAELLQGQTLQITGYAAIKGHFRVSLATPIQGLGQTGYIYWEHIQIKHNNKVVSFDPDALTATVLKTTVFKKRPVDSASLQASEKFALTAGSVYGVAGYAIADGHIKASLTEELPQFGNTGYIFPDFIQMKRGTKPFNPMPPQVELNVPYFSQRDNPRYSWATCNVTSIAMIFYYYGRRSQGGQLEDELLQWCLNRYGQGSQTDNAVLSEMIKAYGFKTSFSTTRNWAAVKDELINGRPVVMGGDFTATGHIVCVVGYTAQGFIVNDPWGDALSGYYDTEGRKLLYPYSYMDRVAGPDGNVWAHFIAR
;
A
#
# COMPACT_ATOMS: atom_id res chain seq x y z
N MET A 1 -12.78 23.77 86.59
CA MET A 1 -13.40 24.65 85.59
C MET A 1 -13.62 23.84 84.33
N THR A 2 -14.88 23.71 83.94
CA THR A 2 -15.43 22.84 82.89
C THR A 2 -15.48 23.56 81.54
N ASN A 3 -15.18 22.86 80.44
CA ASN A 3 -15.64 23.19 79.07
C ASN A 3 -15.65 21.90 78.22
N PRO A 4 -16.50 21.76 77.18
CA PRO A 4 -17.31 20.57 76.97
C PRO A 4 -16.82 19.69 75.80
N GLN A 5 -17.24 18.41 75.84
CA GLN A 5 -17.08 17.44 74.77
C GLN A 5 -17.85 17.88 73.51
N ALA A 6 -17.15 18.00 72.39
CA ALA A 6 -17.77 18.08 71.07
C ALA A 6 -18.14 16.67 70.59
N GLN A 7 -19.43 16.43 70.39
CA GLN A 7 -19.97 15.21 69.80
C GLN A 7 -19.66 15.18 68.29
N ASN A 8 -19.12 14.05 67.82
CA ASN A 8 -19.03 13.76 66.39
C ASN A 8 -20.45 13.64 65.79
N PRO A 9 -20.71 14.17 64.59
CA PRO A 9 -21.97 13.92 63.91
C PRO A 9 -22.09 12.42 63.57
N PRO A 10 -23.31 11.85 63.62
CA PRO A 10 -23.50 10.44 63.29
C PRO A 10 -23.13 10.18 61.83
N SER A 11 -22.34 9.14 61.62
CA SER A 11 -22.04 8.58 60.30
C SER A 11 -23.34 8.22 59.58
N THR A 12 -23.65 8.92 58.49
CA THR A 12 -24.68 8.49 57.53
C THR A 12 -24.38 7.07 57.07
N PRO A 13 -25.32 6.11 57.18
CA PRO A 13 -25.14 4.77 56.63
C PRO A 13 -24.92 4.87 55.13
N ALA A 14 -23.96 4.10 54.60
CA ALA A 14 -23.83 3.88 53.18
C ALA A 14 -25.15 3.29 52.66
N VAL A 15 -25.90 4.09 51.90
CA VAL A 15 -27.12 3.62 51.23
C VAL A 15 -26.67 2.57 50.21
N ALA A 16 -26.98 1.30 50.48
CA ALA A 16 -26.92 0.27 49.46
C ALA A 16 -27.80 0.73 48.29
N SER A 17 -27.19 0.98 47.12
CA SER A 17 -27.91 1.36 45.92
C SER A 17 -28.98 0.30 45.65
N ALA A 18 -30.25 0.72 45.54
CA ALA A 18 -31.33 -0.18 45.18
C ALA A 18 -30.96 -0.94 43.89
N PRO A 19 -31.32 -2.23 43.77
CA PRO A 19 -31.05 -3.00 42.56
C PRO A 19 -31.64 -2.28 41.32
N PRO A 20 -30.95 -2.35 40.16
CA PRO A 20 -31.40 -1.68 38.94
C PRO A 20 -32.82 -2.11 38.58
N ALA A 21 -33.66 -1.15 38.22
CA ALA A 21 -35.06 -1.42 37.90
C ALA A 21 -35.19 -2.03 36.50
N LEU A 22 -34.14 -1.93 35.67
CA LEU A 22 -34.07 -2.46 34.32
C LEU A 22 -32.67 -2.99 34.04
N THR A 23 -32.55 -4.16 33.41
CA THR A 23 -31.26 -4.77 33.07
C THR A 23 -31.26 -5.36 31.67
N TYR A 24 -30.07 -5.54 31.11
CA TYR A 24 -29.81 -6.36 29.93
C TYR A 24 -28.90 -7.55 30.25
N SER A 25 -29.26 -8.73 29.74
CA SER A 25 -28.51 -9.99 29.89
C SER A 25 -28.36 -10.78 28.59
N GLY A 26 -28.62 -10.12 27.46
CA GLY A 26 -28.45 -10.69 26.13
C GLY A 26 -27.00 -10.70 25.62
N PRO A 27 -26.77 -11.28 24.43
CA PRO A 27 -25.45 -11.37 23.83
C PRO A 27 -24.96 -10.00 23.35
N ARG A 28 -23.75 -9.62 23.74
CA ARG A 28 -23.10 -8.37 23.29
C ARG A 28 -22.34 -8.50 21.96
N GLU A 29 -22.31 -9.71 21.40
CA GLU A 29 -21.82 -10.00 20.06
C GLU A 29 -22.74 -10.98 19.35
N VAL A 30 -23.06 -10.72 18.09
CA VAL A 30 -24.04 -11.47 17.30
C VAL A 30 -23.55 -11.62 15.87
N LEU A 31 -24.02 -12.64 15.16
CA LEU A 31 -23.75 -12.81 13.73
C LEU A 31 -24.73 -12.01 12.88
N ILE A 32 -24.22 -11.43 11.79
CA ILE A 32 -25.06 -10.84 10.75
C ILE A 32 -26.02 -11.90 10.19
N ASN A 33 -27.25 -11.49 9.91
CA ASN A 33 -28.31 -12.34 9.35
C ASN A 33 -28.65 -13.60 10.16
N GLN A 34 -28.28 -13.66 11.44
CA GLN A 34 -28.61 -14.77 12.33
C GLN A 34 -29.64 -14.37 13.38
N ALA A 35 -30.67 -15.20 13.55
CA ALA A 35 -31.70 -15.00 14.55
C ALA A 35 -31.09 -14.77 15.95
N ILE A 36 -31.61 -13.77 16.67
CA ILE A 36 -31.12 -13.45 18.00
C ILE A 36 -32.23 -13.03 18.95
N VAL A 37 -32.07 -13.37 20.22
CA VAL A 37 -32.94 -12.94 21.32
C VAL A 37 -32.17 -11.97 22.20
N LEU A 38 -32.64 -10.73 22.25
CA LEU A 38 -32.19 -9.73 23.23
C LEU A 38 -33.11 -9.86 24.44
N LYS A 39 -32.56 -9.86 25.65
CA LYS A 39 -33.36 -10.08 26.86
C LYS A 39 -32.75 -9.44 28.09
N GLY A 40 -33.57 -9.30 29.12
CA GLY A 40 -33.17 -8.78 30.42
C GLY A 40 -34.29 -8.87 31.45
N THR A 41 -34.10 -8.23 32.60
CA THR A 41 -35.10 -8.16 33.67
C THR A 41 -35.60 -6.73 33.87
N TYR A 42 -36.78 -6.59 34.47
CA TYR A 42 -37.31 -5.29 34.89
C TYR A 42 -38.13 -5.41 36.17
N ASP A 43 -38.32 -4.29 36.89
CA ASP A 43 -39.20 -4.22 38.07
C ASP A 43 -40.61 -3.76 37.66
N PRO A 44 -41.61 -4.67 37.62
CA PRO A 44 -42.97 -4.33 37.20
C PRO A 44 -43.72 -3.43 38.19
N LEU A 45 -43.22 -3.25 39.42
CA LEU A 45 -43.81 -2.30 40.38
C LEU A 45 -43.41 -0.85 40.08
N ARG A 46 -42.30 -0.66 39.36
CA ARG A 46 -41.74 0.66 39.05
C ARG A 46 -41.87 1.03 37.58
N ILE A 47 -41.80 0.04 36.69
CA ILE A 47 -41.79 0.22 35.24
C ILE A 47 -43.07 -0.36 34.66
N ALA A 48 -43.90 0.52 34.09
CA ALA A 48 -45.11 0.14 33.37
C ALA A 48 -44.83 -0.22 31.90
N LYS A 49 -43.76 0.34 31.32
CA LYS A 49 -43.40 0.09 29.91
C LYS A 49 -41.89 -0.03 29.73
N VAL A 50 -41.47 -1.12 29.10
CA VAL A 50 -40.09 -1.31 28.60
C VAL A 50 -40.08 -1.02 27.11
N SER A 51 -39.08 -0.27 26.64
CA SER A 51 -38.88 0.03 25.23
C SER A 51 -37.42 -0.14 24.84
N LEU A 52 -37.18 -0.60 23.61
CA LEU A 52 -35.85 -0.78 23.05
C LEU A 52 -35.82 -0.19 21.65
N ALA A 53 -34.80 0.60 21.34
CA ALA A 53 -34.59 1.14 20.00
C ALA A 53 -33.13 0.97 19.57
N ALA A 54 -32.89 0.53 18.34
CA ALA A 54 -31.54 0.51 17.77
C ALA A 54 -31.17 1.89 17.23
N GLU A 55 -30.00 2.38 17.64
CA GLU A 55 -29.36 3.60 17.14
C GLU A 55 -30.26 4.85 17.20
N ASP A 56 -31.14 4.90 18.20
CA ASP A 56 -32.15 5.94 18.42
C ASP A 56 -33.13 6.15 17.24
N LYS A 57 -33.11 5.24 16.25
CA LYS A 57 -33.85 5.36 14.98
C LYS A 57 -34.88 4.26 14.77
N TYR A 58 -34.55 3.03 15.16
CA TYR A 58 -35.35 1.85 14.81
C TYR A 58 -35.95 1.22 16.07
N PRO A 59 -37.23 1.49 16.40
CA PRO A 59 -37.88 0.86 17.54
C PRO A 59 -38.00 -0.65 17.33
N LEU A 60 -37.70 -1.42 18.38
CA LEU A 60 -37.77 -2.87 18.38
C LEU A 60 -38.98 -3.32 19.22
N GLU A 61 -39.68 -4.34 18.76
CA GLU A 61 -40.86 -4.87 19.44
C GLU A 61 -40.45 -5.64 20.70
N VAL A 62 -40.78 -5.08 21.86
CA VAL A 62 -40.49 -5.67 23.18
C VAL A 62 -41.67 -6.48 23.68
N THR A 63 -41.44 -7.74 24.02
CA THR A 63 -42.37 -8.57 24.78
C THR A 63 -41.95 -8.58 26.25
N VAL A 64 -42.90 -8.37 27.16
CA VAL A 64 -42.67 -8.45 28.62
C VAL A 64 -43.44 -9.61 29.23
N ASP A 65 -42.85 -10.24 30.24
CA ASP A 65 -43.49 -11.24 31.11
C ASP A 65 -43.43 -10.68 32.54
N ALA A 66 -44.54 -10.12 33.02
CA ALA A 66 -44.62 -9.48 34.33
C ALA A 66 -44.50 -10.48 35.50
N GLN A 67 -44.91 -11.75 35.30
CA GLN A 67 -44.79 -12.77 36.33
C GLN A 67 -43.33 -13.19 36.51
N LYS A 68 -42.59 -13.35 35.40
CA LYS A 68 -41.17 -13.68 35.42
C LYS A 68 -40.25 -12.47 35.56
N ARG A 69 -40.81 -11.25 35.51
CA ARG A 69 -40.06 -9.98 35.57
C ARG A 69 -39.02 -9.86 34.46
N THR A 70 -39.32 -10.39 33.27
CA THR A 70 -38.41 -10.40 32.12
C THR A 70 -38.96 -9.62 30.95
N TRP A 71 -38.06 -9.12 30.12
CA TRP A 71 -38.38 -8.57 28.81
C TRP A 71 -37.51 -9.23 27.74
N GLN A 72 -38.00 -9.29 26.50
CA GLN A 72 -37.24 -9.79 25.37
C GLN A 72 -37.63 -9.13 24.04
N VAL A 73 -36.71 -9.17 23.08
CA VAL A 73 -36.93 -8.85 21.67
C VAL A 73 -36.41 -10.00 20.84
N ASN A 74 -37.26 -10.54 19.97
CA ASN A 74 -36.90 -11.61 19.03
C ASN A 74 -36.60 -11.00 17.66
N LEU A 75 -35.33 -10.97 17.27
CA LEU A 75 -34.91 -10.58 15.94
C LEU A 75 -34.72 -11.83 15.09
N ASN A 76 -35.81 -12.37 14.54
CA ASN A 76 -35.81 -13.64 13.80
C ASN A 76 -34.86 -13.65 12.59
N GLN A 77 -34.58 -12.48 12.02
CA GLN A 77 -33.64 -12.33 10.91
C GLN A 77 -32.28 -11.72 11.31
N GLY A 78 -32.08 -11.46 12.60
CA GLY A 78 -30.88 -10.82 13.13
C GLY A 78 -30.65 -9.39 12.67
N PHE A 79 -29.43 -8.92 12.89
CA PHE A 79 -28.95 -7.65 12.36
C PHE A 79 -28.53 -7.81 10.89
N LYS A 80 -28.92 -6.86 10.05
CA LYS A 80 -28.67 -6.91 8.60
C LYS A 80 -27.36 -6.28 8.15
N ALA A 81 -26.68 -5.57 9.05
CA ALA A 81 -25.44 -4.90 8.76
C ALA A 81 -24.46 -5.16 9.89
N ALA A 82 -23.23 -5.56 9.53
CA ALA A 82 -22.14 -5.76 10.46
C ALA A 82 -21.64 -4.45 11.07
N GLY A 83 -21.01 -4.57 12.24
CA GLY A 83 -20.29 -3.52 12.92
C GLY A 83 -20.77 -3.22 14.32
N SER A 84 -20.18 -2.20 14.95
CA SER A 84 -20.60 -1.71 16.26
C SER A 84 -21.99 -1.07 16.19
N ARG A 85 -22.89 -1.46 17.08
CA ARG A 85 -24.26 -0.95 17.23
C ARG A 85 -24.53 -0.57 18.67
N TRP A 86 -25.50 0.31 18.89
CA TRP A 86 -26.04 0.55 20.23
C TRP A 86 -27.55 0.44 20.25
N LEU A 87 -28.09 -0.07 21.36
CA LEU A 87 -29.51 -0.10 21.64
C LEU A 87 -29.81 0.78 22.84
N LYS A 88 -30.84 1.61 22.73
CA LYS A 88 -31.34 2.43 23.83
C LYS A 88 -32.49 1.68 24.49
N LEU A 89 -32.24 1.13 25.68
CA LEU A 89 -33.21 0.47 26.54
C LEU A 89 -33.77 1.50 27.53
N LYS A 90 -35.09 1.61 27.65
CA LYS A 90 -35.76 2.55 28.57
C LYS A 90 -36.91 1.87 29.30
N GLY A 91 -37.04 2.17 30.58
CA GLY A 91 -38.18 1.83 31.42
C GLY A 91 -38.92 3.09 31.85
N THR A 92 -40.23 3.16 31.63
CA THR A 92 -41.06 4.28 32.05
C THR A 92 -42.19 3.84 32.96
N ASP A 93 -42.62 4.72 33.87
CA ASP A 93 -43.81 4.51 34.70
C ASP A 93 -45.11 4.68 33.89
N SER A 94 -46.26 4.55 34.57
CA SER A 94 -47.59 4.68 33.96
C SER A 94 -47.91 6.10 33.47
N ALA A 95 -47.20 7.13 33.96
CA ALA A 95 -47.30 8.50 33.48
C ALA A 95 -46.33 8.79 32.32
N GLY A 96 -45.54 7.80 31.88
CA GLY A 96 -44.54 7.93 30.82
C GLY A 96 -43.24 8.59 31.27
N LYS A 97 -43.03 8.79 32.57
CA LYS A 97 -41.79 9.35 33.11
C LYS A 97 -40.70 8.27 33.11
N LEU A 98 -39.48 8.67 32.75
CA LEU A 98 -38.32 7.77 32.75
C LEU A 98 -38.00 7.32 34.18
N VAL A 99 -37.92 6.01 34.38
CA VAL A 99 -37.57 5.36 35.65
C VAL A 99 -36.14 4.84 35.62
N ASP A 100 -35.73 4.25 34.49
CA ASP A 100 -34.39 3.69 34.28
C ASP A 100 -34.06 3.63 32.78
N ASP A 101 -32.78 3.67 32.42
CA ASP A 101 -32.32 3.52 31.04
C ASP A 101 -30.91 2.94 30.93
N GLU A 102 -30.64 2.22 29.84
CA GLU A 102 -29.35 1.63 29.55
C GLU A 102 -29.01 1.79 28.06
N VAL A 103 -27.74 2.03 27.73
CA VAL A 103 -27.24 1.97 26.35
C VAL A 103 -26.44 0.68 26.18
N ILE A 104 -26.98 -0.25 25.41
CA ILE A 104 -26.37 -1.56 25.18
C ILE A 104 -25.52 -1.47 23.92
N TYR A 105 -24.22 -1.68 24.02
CA TYR A 105 -23.34 -1.81 22.86
C TYR A 105 -23.26 -3.25 22.38
N LEU A 106 -23.39 -3.43 21.06
CA LEU A 106 -23.35 -4.71 20.37
C LEU A 106 -22.31 -4.69 19.26
N THR A 107 -21.61 -5.79 19.06
CA THR A 107 -20.83 -6.03 17.84
C THR A 107 -21.58 -7.00 16.94
N VAL A 108 -21.89 -6.61 15.72
CA VAL A 108 -22.47 -7.50 14.70
C VAL A 108 -21.32 -8.02 13.83
N SER A 109 -20.87 -9.25 14.07
CA SER A 109 -19.76 -9.88 13.36
C SER A 109 -20.20 -10.52 12.04
N THR A 110 -19.30 -10.57 11.07
CA THR A 110 -19.43 -11.41 9.86
C THR A 110 -18.69 -12.74 10.00
N ASP A 111 -17.86 -12.91 11.03
CA ASP A 111 -17.00 -14.07 11.21
C ASP A 111 -17.54 -14.99 12.31
N PRO A 112 -18.12 -16.15 11.96
CA PRO A 112 -18.69 -17.08 12.92
C PRO A 112 -17.66 -17.68 13.87
N MET A 113 -16.37 -17.72 13.50
CA MET A 113 -15.33 -18.21 14.40
C MET A 113 -15.02 -17.23 15.54
N THR A 114 -15.33 -15.95 15.34
CA THR A 114 -15.14 -14.92 16.39
C THR A 114 -16.33 -14.80 17.32
N VAL A 115 -17.47 -15.38 16.96
CA VAL A 115 -18.72 -15.19 17.71
C VAL A 115 -18.71 -16.04 18.97
N GLY A 116 -18.83 -15.36 20.11
CA GLY A 116 -18.64 -15.93 21.43
C GLY A 116 -17.24 -15.69 22.01
N GLN A 117 -16.31 -15.11 21.24
CA GLN A 117 -15.01 -14.68 21.75
C GLN A 117 -15.09 -13.25 22.27
N SER A 118 -15.31 -13.10 23.58
CA SER A 118 -15.30 -11.77 24.22
C SER A 118 -13.92 -11.12 24.15
N LEU A 119 -13.90 -9.79 23.97
CA LEU A 119 -12.67 -9.03 24.17
C LEU A 119 -12.17 -9.23 25.59
N THR A 120 -10.88 -9.46 25.70
CA THR A 120 -10.22 -9.77 26.96
C THR A 120 -9.04 -8.83 27.13
N LEU A 121 -8.91 -8.24 28.31
CA LEU A 121 -7.80 -7.38 28.67
C LEU A 121 -6.96 -8.08 29.72
N LYS A 122 -5.70 -8.37 29.39
CA LYS A 122 -4.72 -8.92 30.31
C LYS A 122 -3.79 -7.81 30.79
N VAL A 123 -3.58 -7.71 32.09
CA VAL A 123 -2.62 -6.78 32.69
C VAL A 123 -1.24 -7.41 32.65
N LEU A 124 -0.31 -6.75 31.95
CA LEU A 124 1.07 -7.23 31.75
C LEU A 124 2.02 -6.74 32.84
N ARG A 125 1.75 -5.55 33.39
CA ARG A 125 2.54 -4.89 34.44
C ARG A 125 1.60 -4.28 35.47
N ASP A 126 2.04 -4.22 36.73
CA ASP A 126 1.32 -3.50 37.78
C ASP A 126 1.01 -2.07 37.29
N THR A 127 -0.28 -1.71 37.36
CA THR A 127 -0.77 -0.47 36.74
C THR A 127 -1.95 0.09 37.52
N LEU A 128 -2.48 1.21 37.05
CA LEU A 128 -3.67 1.85 37.59
C LEU A 128 -4.81 1.78 36.56
N PHE A 129 -5.99 1.36 37.01
CA PHE A 129 -7.24 1.63 36.32
C PHE A 129 -7.78 2.97 36.81
N LYS A 130 -7.97 3.90 35.88
CA LYS A 130 -8.20 5.31 36.19
C LYS A 130 -9.56 5.77 35.68
N PHE A 131 -10.15 6.73 36.38
CA PHE A 131 -11.36 7.41 35.92
C PHE A 131 -11.10 8.34 34.72
N ARG A 132 -9.87 8.86 34.56
CA ARG A 132 -9.45 9.73 33.44
C ARG A 132 -8.05 9.38 32.95
N ALA A 133 -7.80 9.61 31.65
CA ALA A 133 -6.49 9.47 31.00
C ALA A 133 -5.56 10.66 31.31
N ILE A 134 -5.27 10.91 32.59
CA ILE A 134 -4.29 11.92 33.02
C ILE A 134 -3.25 11.30 33.95
N ASP A 135 -2.22 12.08 34.29
CA ASP A 135 -1.23 11.71 35.29
C ASP A 135 -1.92 11.26 36.59
N SER A 136 -1.53 10.08 37.07
CA SER A 136 -2.08 9.46 38.28
C SER A 136 -1.80 10.23 39.57
N ALA A 137 -0.80 11.12 39.60
CA ALA A 137 -0.54 12.03 40.71
C ALA A 137 -1.68 13.05 40.90
N ARG A 138 -2.44 13.35 39.84
CA ARG A 138 -3.57 14.30 39.86
C ARG A 138 -4.91 13.65 40.21
N LEU A 139 -4.93 12.34 40.45
CA LEU A 139 -6.13 11.57 40.77
C LEU A 139 -6.15 11.19 42.25
N ASN A 140 -7.30 11.40 42.90
CA ASN A 140 -7.52 10.97 44.29
C ASN A 140 -7.81 9.45 44.37
N ALA A 141 -7.94 8.91 45.58
CA ALA A 141 -8.14 7.48 45.81
C ALA A 141 -9.45 6.92 45.22
N GLN A 142 -10.47 7.74 45.01
CA GLN A 142 -11.73 7.36 44.37
C GLN A 142 -11.65 7.37 42.84
N GLN A 143 -10.58 7.93 42.27
CA GLN A 143 -10.39 8.11 40.83
C GLN A 143 -9.31 7.21 40.23
N LYS A 144 -8.64 6.38 41.05
CA LYS A 144 -7.71 5.35 40.60
C LYS A 144 -7.76 4.11 41.48
N VAL A 145 -7.54 2.95 40.88
CA VAL A 145 -7.39 1.67 41.59
C VAL A 145 -6.18 0.92 41.05
N ALA A 146 -5.40 0.34 41.96
CA ALA A 146 -4.26 -0.49 41.59
C ALA A 146 -4.73 -1.84 41.05
N VAL A 147 -4.13 -2.24 39.92
CA VAL A 147 -4.42 -3.51 39.26
C VAL A 147 -3.09 -4.23 39.02
N LYS A 148 -3.00 -5.47 39.48
CA LYS A 148 -1.78 -6.28 39.47
C LYS A 148 -1.56 -6.98 38.15
N ALA A 149 -0.29 -7.16 37.79
CA ALA A 149 0.11 -7.98 36.65
C ALA A 149 -0.50 -9.39 36.75
N GLY A 150 -0.90 -9.94 35.61
CA GLY A 150 -1.54 -11.25 35.50
C GLY A 150 -3.07 -11.22 35.59
N GLN A 151 -3.68 -10.15 36.13
CA GLN A 151 -5.13 -10.03 36.16
C GLN A 151 -5.72 -9.92 34.75
N THR A 152 -6.92 -10.47 34.57
CA THR A 152 -7.63 -10.50 33.28
C THR A 152 -9.07 -10.04 33.46
N PHE A 153 -9.55 -9.22 32.53
CA PHE A 153 -10.89 -8.63 32.56
C PHE A 153 -11.60 -8.87 31.24
N LYS A 154 -12.92 -9.10 31.27
CA LYS A 154 -13.72 -9.04 30.04
C LYS A 154 -13.97 -7.58 29.70
N VAL A 155 -13.91 -7.29 28.41
CA VAL A 155 -14.13 -5.96 27.85
C VAL A 155 -15.35 -6.03 26.95
N SER A 156 -16.30 -5.12 27.14
CA SER A 156 -17.47 -4.99 26.26
C SER A 156 -17.25 -3.93 25.18
N ARG A 157 -16.47 -2.89 25.49
CA ARG A 157 -16.12 -1.80 24.57
C ARG A 157 -14.75 -1.23 24.89
N TYR A 158 -14.07 -0.71 23.89
CA TYR A 158 -12.80 -0.02 24.08
C TYR A 158 -12.60 1.11 23.08
N GLY A 159 -11.52 1.86 23.28
CA GLY A 159 -10.89 2.74 22.31
C GLY A 159 -9.53 3.18 22.82
N SER A 160 -8.75 3.86 21.99
CA SER A 160 -7.47 4.44 22.40
C SER A 160 -7.52 5.97 22.41
N VAL A 161 -6.88 6.59 23.39
CA VAL A 161 -6.69 8.04 23.50
C VAL A 161 -5.46 8.35 24.35
N ASP A 162 -4.58 9.23 23.88
CA ASP A 162 -3.42 9.76 24.63
C ASP A 162 -2.58 8.67 25.35
N GLY A 163 -2.25 7.59 24.65
CA GLY A 163 -1.48 6.46 25.22
C GLY A 163 -2.24 5.61 26.24
N HIS A 164 -3.56 5.77 26.33
CA HIS A 164 -4.43 5.01 27.22
C HIS A 164 -5.46 4.21 26.44
N LEU A 165 -5.71 2.99 26.91
CA LEU A 165 -6.85 2.21 26.48
C LEU A 165 -8.03 2.54 27.38
N LYS A 166 -9.06 3.19 26.83
CA LYS A 166 -10.35 3.35 27.51
C LYS A 166 -11.18 2.10 27.29
N VAL A 167 -11.78 1.58 28.35
CA VAL A 167 -12.52 0.32 28.32
C VAL A 167 -13.80 0.39 29.13
N VAL A 168 -14.76 -0.45 28.76
CA VAL A 168 -15.91 -0.82 29.58
C VAL A 168 -15.72 -2.28 29.99
N LEU A 169 -15.63 -2.54 31.29
CA LEU A 169 -15.33 -3.83 31.89
C LEU A 169 -16.59 -4.54 32.39
N ASP A 170 -16.58 -5.88 32.34
CA ASP A 170 -17.62 -6.74 32.92
C ASP A 170 -16.96 -7.95 33.63
N PRO A 171 -16.94 -8.01 34.98
CA PRO A 171 -17.55 -7.08 35.94
C PRO A 171 -16.76 -5.76 36.13
N PRO A 172 -17.37 -4.72 36.71
CA PRO A 172 -16.72 -3.44 37.03
C PRO A 172 -15.66 -3.56 38.14
N ILE A 173 -14.73 -2.60 38.19
CA ILE A 173 -13.70 -2.52 39.25
C ILE A 173 -14.00 -1.32 40.17
N ALA A 174 -14.32 -1.58 41.44
CA ALA A 174 -14.51 -0.52 42.44
C ALA A 174 -13.17 0.21 42.75
N PRO A 175 -13.18 1.52 43.05
CA PRO A 175 -14.33 2.43 43.07
C PRO A 175 -14.67 3.05 41.69
N ILE A 176 -13.93 2.72 40.63
CA ILE A 176 -14.05 3.36 39.32
C ILE A 176 -15.34 2.98 38.59
N GLY A 177 -15.77 1.73 38.72
CA GLY A 177 -16.91 1.17 38.02
C GLY A 177 -16.52 0.44 36.73
N GLU A 178 -17.45 0.40 35.77
CA GLU A 178 -17.27 -0.32 34.51
C GLU A 178 -16.37 0.42 33.52
N PHE A 179 -16.45 1.75 33.49
CA PHE A 179 -15.74 2.57 32.52
C PHE A 179 -14.49 3.21 33.12
N GLY A 180 -13.35 3.04 32.44
CA GLY A 180 -12.11 3.68 32.85
C GLY A 180 -10.98 3.46 31.87
N TYR A 181 -9.76 3.76 32.32
CA TYR A 181 -8.57 3.86 31.48
C TYR A 181 -7.42 3.06 32.06
N PHE A 182 -6.78 2.24 31.23
CA PHE A 182 -5.47 1.66 31.50
C PHE A 182 -4.40 2.39 30.69
N PHE A 183 -3.17 2.48 31.21
CA PHE A 183 -2.03 2.84 30.39
C PHE A 183 -1.77 1.72 29.38
N GLU A 184 -1.70 2.06 28.09
CA GLU A 184 -1.79 1.08 26.99
C GLU A 184 -0.63 0.07 27.02
N GLU A 185 0.61 0.53 27.23
CA GLU A 185 1.79 -0.35 27.30
C GLU A 185 1.78 -1.35 28.49
N HIS A 186 0.88 -1.16 29.47
CA HIS A 186 0.77 -2.04 30.63
C HIS A 186 -0.25 -3.16 30.44
N VAL A 187 -1.03 -3.14 29.35
CA VAL A 187 -2.13 -4.07 29.13
C VAL A 187 -2.10 -4.65 27.73
N GLN A 188 -2.77 -5.78 27.54
CA GLN A 188 -2.94 -6.41 26.24
C GLN A 188 -4.43 -6.65 26.01
N LEU A 189 -4.99 -6.03 24.98
CA LEU A 189 -6.32 -6.34 24.50
C LEU A 189 -6.23 -7.47 23.46
N SER A 190 -7.11 -8.46 23.59
CA SER A 190 -7.21 -9.55 22.62
C SER A 190 -8.65 -9.95 22.36
N LYS A 191 -8.90 -10.48 21.16
CA LYS A 191 -10.14 -11.18 20.79
C LYS A 191 -9.78 -12.61 20.38
N GLY A 192 -10.10 -13.57 21.24
CA GLY A 192 -9.57 -14.93 21.11
C GLY A 192 -8.04 -14.92 21.07
N ALA A 193 -7.46 -15.51 20.03
CA ALA A 193 -6.01 -15.54 19.81
C ALA A 193 -5.44 -14.24 19.21
N GLN A 194 -6.29 -13.35 18.68
CA GLN A 194 -5.83 -12.12 18.05
C GLN A 194 -5.50 -11.07 19.09
N VAL A 195 -4.24 -10.63 19.13
CA VAL A 195 -3.77 -9.53 19.98
C VAL A 195 -3.87 -8.22 19.21
N PHE A 196 -4.47 -7.21 19.85
CA PHE A 196 -4.66 -5.88 19.29
C PHE A 196 -3.45 -5.02 19.60
N LYS A 197 -3.11 -4.10 18.69
CA LYS A 197 -1.96 -3.19 18.77
C LYS A 197 -2.44 -1.76 18.61
N PHE A 198 -1.87 -0.79 19.31
CA PHE A 198 -2.28 0.61 19.18
C PHE A 198 -1.15 1.53 18.70
N ASN A 199 0.05 0.97 18.57
CA ASN A 199 1.20 1.63 17.97
C ASN A 199 1.83 0.74 16.87
N ILE A 200 2.24 1.36 15.77
CA ILE A 200 2.88 0.69 14.63
C ILE A 200 4.26 0.10 15.00
N SER A 201 4.90 0.62 16.05
CA SER A 201 6.13 0.04 16.61
C SER A 201 5.91 -1.40 17.06
N ASP A 202 4.73 -1.70 17.59
CA ASP A 202 4.41 -2.97 18.26
C ASP A 202 3.88 -4.04 17.31
N VAL A 203 3.66 -3.65 16.05
CA VAL A 203 3.31 -4.58 14.97
C VAL A 203 4.57 -5.34 14.55
N PRO A 204 4.57 -6.69 14.62
CA PRO A 204 5.76 -7.46 14.31
C PRO A 204 6.17 -7.31 12.84
N ASN A 205 7.45 -7.53 12.54
CA ASN A 205 7.91 -7.58 11.17
C ASN A 205 7.64 -8.95 10.56
N THR A 206 7.37 -8.96 9.26
CA THR A 206 7.20 -10.18 8.47
C THR A 206 8.18 -10.13 7.29
N PRO A 207 8.97 -11.18 7.00
CA PRO A 207 10.09 -11.10 6.05
C PRO A 207 9.69 -10.89 4.58
N LEU A 208 8.47 -11.26 4.20
CA LEU A 208 7.97 -11.23 2.81
C LEU A 208 6.57 -10.61 2.69
N SER A 209 5.93 -10.28 3.81
CA SER A 209 4.59 -9.70 3.84
C SER A 209 4.63 -8.35 4.55
N ALA A 210 3.63 -7.51 4.26
CA ALA A 210 3.39 -6.31 5.02
C ALA A 210 2.28 -6.56 6.05
N GLN A 211 2.20 -5.69 7.04
CA GLN A 211 1.12 -5.71 8.02
C GLN A 211 0.37 -4.39 8.01
N VAL A 212 -0.96 -4.49 7.98
CA VAL A 212 -1.86 -3.37 8.19
C VAL A 212 -2.13 -3.26 9.69
N LEU A 213 -1.97 -2.08 10.26
CA LEU A 213 -2.54 -1.68 11.54
C LEU A 213 -3.76 -0.82 11.30
N VAL A 214 -4.89 -1.18 11.89
CA VAL A 214 -6.11 -0.37 11.85
C VAL A 214 -6.03 0.68 12.95
N THR A 215 -5.78 1.94 12.61
CA THR A 215 -5.62 3.02 13.60
C THR A 215 -6.97 3.60 14.03
N GLN A 216 -8.01 3.42 13.21
CA GLN A 216 -9.38 3.80 13.48
C GLN A 216 -10.35 2.74 12.95
N THR A 217 -11.38 2.39 13.73
CA THR A 217 -12.42 1.45 13.29
C THR A 217 -12.98 1.89 11.93
N THR A 218 -12.92 1.00 10.94
CA THR A 218 -13.24 1.32 9.55
C THR A 218 -13.82 0.12 8.81
N LEU A 219 -14.01 0.27 7.49
CA LEU A 219 -14.49 -0.79 6.61
C LEU A 219 -13.40 -1.16 5.61
N ILE A 220 -13.21 -2.47 5.43
CA ILE A 220 -12.62 -3.00 4.20
C ILE A 220 -13.73 -3.30 3.20
N LYS A 221 -13.52 -2.91 1.94
CA LYS A 221 -14.56 -2.93 0.90
C LYS A 221 -14.11 -3.74 -0.32
N ALA A 222 -15.05 -4.30 -1.07
CA ALA A 222 -14.78 -5.00 -2.33
C ALA A 222 -14.28 -4.06 -3.44
N GLN A 223 -14.63 -2.77 -3.33
CA GLN A 223 -14.25 -1.72 -4.28
C GLN A 223 -14.09 -0.37 -3.55
N PRO A 224 -13.30 0.58 -4.08
CA PRO A 224 -13.08 1.88 -3.46
C PRO A 224 -14.23 2.85 -3.78
N ALA A 225 -15.46 2.44 -3.45
CA ALA A 225 -16.68 3.22 -3.59
C ALA A 225 -17.17 3.72 -2.21
N ASP A 226 -18.20 4.57 -2.19
CA ASP A 226 -18.89 4.92 -0.96
C ASP A 226 -19.42 3.65 -0.28
N SER A 227 -19.22 3.53 1.03
CA SER A 227 -19.71 2.40 1.80
C SER A 227 -21.25 2.27 1.79
N ALA A 228 -21.97 3.39 1.63
CA ALA A 228 -23.43 3.41 1.57
C ALA A 228 -23.98 2.74 0.29
N SER A 229 -23.20 2.75 -0.79
CA SER A 229 -23.58 2.11 -2.06
C SER A 229 -23.20 0.62 -2.15
N LEU A 230 -22.55 0.07 -1.11
CA LEU A 230 -22.10 -1.33 -1.08
C LEU A 230 -23.02 -2.22 -0.26
N ALA A 231 -23.34 -3.38 -0.81
CA ALA A 231 -24.08 -4.42 -0.10
C ALA A 231 -23.28 -4.95 1.10
N ALA A 232 -23.97 -5.55 2.07
CA ALA A 232 -23.35 -6.05 3.31
C ALA A 232 -22.25 -7.11 3.05
N ASN A 233 -22.38 -7.92 2.01
CA ASN A 233 -21.36 -8.90 1.63
C ASN A 233 -20.16 -8.29 0.87
N GLN A 234 -20.22 -7.01 0.51
CA GLN A 234 -19.15 -6.29 -0.18
C GLN A 234 -18.32 -5.42 0.78
N LYS A 235 -18.52 -5.56 2.08
CA LYS A 235 -17.78 -4.82 3.11
C LYS A 235 -17.70 -5.60 4.42
N ALA A 236 -16.64 -5.40 5.17
CA ALA A 236 -16.48 -5.94 6.52
C ALA A 236 -15.89 -4.87 7.44
N GLU A 237 -16.26 -4.90 8.73
CA GLU A 237 -15.70 -4.01 9.74
C GLU A 237 -14.30 -4.46 10.13
N LEU A 238 -13.39 -3.49 10.23
CA LEU A 238 -12.08 -3.63 10.81
C LEU A 238 -12.02 -2.80 12.08
N LEU A 239 -11.67 -3.43 13.19
CA LEU A 239 -11.67 -2.79 14.50
C LEU A 239 -10.36 -2.03 14.76
N GLN A 240 -10.43 -0.91 15.50
CA GLN A 240 -9.24 -0.20 15.95
C GLN A 240 -8.26 -1.15 16.67
N GLY A 241 -7.02 -1.14 16.23
CA GLY A 241 -5.93 -1.95 16.73
C GLY A 241 -5.87 -3.38 16.19
N GLN A 242 -6.79 -3.76 15.32
CA GLN A 242 -6.68 -5.00 14.55
C GLN A 242 -5.47 -4.92 13.61
N THR A 243 -4.73 -6.03 13.52
CA THR A 243 -3.66 -6.20 12.52
C THR A 243 -4.07 -7.20 11.45
N LEU A 244 -3.79 -6.89 10.18
CA LEU A 244 -3.99 -7.79 9.05
C LEU A 244 -2.65 -8.09 8.38
N GLN A 245 -2.37 -9.36 8.11
CA GLN A 245 -1.24 -9.74 7.26
C GLN A 245 -1.65 -9.59 5.79
N ILE A 246 -0.81 -8.92 5.00
CA ILE A 246 -1.04 -8.67 3.58
C ILE A 246 0.19 -9.07 2.77
N THR A 247 -0.02 -9.65 1.59
CA THR A 247 1.06 -9.99 0.64
C THR A 247 1.35 -8.85 -0.32
N GLY A 248 0.47 -7.85 -0.41
CA GLY A 248 0.68 -6.69 -1.26
C GLY A 248 -0.31 -5.56 -1.03
N TYR A 249 0.02 -4.40 -1.59
CA TYR A 249 -0.81 -3.20 -1.51
C TYR A 249 -0.70 -2.33 -2.76
N ALA A 250 -1.67 -1.46 -3.02
CA ALA A 250 -1.62 -0.43 -4.05
C ALA A 250 -2.41 0.80 -3.59
N ALA A 251 -1.85 2.01 -3.79
CA ALA A 251 -2.57 3.26 -3.51
C ALA A 251 -3.50 3.60 -4.69
N ILE A 252 -4.80 3.69 -4.43
CA ILE A 252 -5.82 3.92 -5.46
C ILE A 252 -7.02 4.66 -4.89
N LYS A 253 -7.37 5.81 -5.49
CA LYS A 253 -8.60 6.57 -5.17
C LYS A 253 -8.81 6.80 -3.67
N GLY A 254 -7.77 7.25 -2.94
CA GLY A 254 -7.85 7.45 -1.49
C GLY A 254 -8.05 6.16 -0.69
N HIS A 255 -7.61 5.01 -1.20
CA HIS A 255 -7.65 3.74 -0.49
C HIS A 255 -6.36 2.97 -0.76
N PHE A 256 -5.93 2.17 0.22
CA PHE A 256 -5.06 1.05 -0.10
C PHE A 256 -5.92 -0.12 -0.56
N ARG A 257 -5.71 -0.56 -1.80
CA ARG A 257 -6.09 -1.91 -2.21
C ARG A 257 -5.07 -2.86 -1.59
N VAL A 258 -5.49 -3.86 -0.84
CA VAL A 258 -4.62 -4.83 -0.18
C VAL A 258 -4.90 -6.25 -0.67
N SER A 259 -3.86 -7.06 -0.79
CA SER A 259 -3.95 -8.51 -0.93
C SER A 259 -3.77 -9.15 0.44
N LEU A 260 -4.80 -9.79 0.96
CA LEU A 260 -4.83 -10.38 2.29
C LEU A 260 -4.14 -11.75 2.29
N ALA A 261 -3.31 -12.03 3.29
CA ALA A 261 -2.76 -13.37 3.47
C ALA A 261 -3.87 -14.39 3.80
N THR A 262 -4.85 -13.97 4.61
CA THR A 262 -6.04 -14.75 4.95
C THR A 262 -7.28 -14.07 4.36
N PRO A 263 -8.06 -14.74 3.49
CA PRO A 263 -9.27 -14.18 2.92
C PRO A 263 -10.29 -13.80 4.01
N ILE A 264 -11.01 -12.70 3.79
CA ILE A 264 -12.17 -12.34 4.61
C ILE A 264 -13.42 -12.95 3.97
N GLN A 265 -14.24 -13.63 4.77
CA GLN A 265 -15.48 -14.23 4.30
C GLN A 265 -16.37 -13.19 3.61
N GLY A 266 -16.85 -13.51 2.40
CA GLY A 266 -17.66 -12.61 1.56
C GLY A 266 -16.86 -11.63 0.69
N LEU A 267 -15.66 -11.23 1.10
CA LEU A 267 -14.78 -10.32 0.35
C LEU A 267 -13.68 -11.04 -0.45
N GLY A 268 -13.27 -12.21 0.02
CA GLY A 268 -12.15 -12.94 -0.56
C GLY A 268 -10.79 -12.36 -0.14
N GLN A 269 -9.81 -12.46 -1.03
CA GLN A 269 -8.40 -12.18 -0.72
C GLN A 269 -7.97 -10.75 -1.05
N THR A 270 -8.88 -9.90 -1.52
CA THR A 270 -8.58 -8.51 -1.87
C THR A 270 -9.61 -7.59 -1.22
N GLY A 271 -9.16 -6.41 -0.76
CA GLY A 271 -10.07 -5.38 -0.30
C GLY A 271 -9.46 -3.98 -0.36
N TYR A 272 -10.30 -2.98 -0.16
CA TYR A 272 -9.94 -1.56 -0.19
C TYR A 272 -10.21 -0.94 1.18
N ILE A 273 -9.18 -0.35 1.79
CA ILE A 273 -9.28 0.27 3.11
C ILE A 273 -8.92 1.75 2.97
N TYR A 274 -9.70 2.63 3.61
CA TYR A 274 -9.45 4.06 3.58
C TYR A 274 -8.10 4.38 4.24
N TRP A 275 -7.26 5.13 3.53
CA TRP A 275 -5.84 5.23 3.86
C TRP A 275 -5.56 5.94 5.19
N GLU A 276 -6.37 6.90 5.61
CA GLU A 276 -6.16 7.63 6.89
C GLU A 276 -6.51 6.79 8.12
N HIS A 277 -7.28 5.71 7.95
CA HIS A 277 -7.70 4.85 9.06
C HIS A 277 -6.75 3.67 9.30
N ILE A 278 -5.66 3.58 8.53
CA ILE A 278 -4.68 2.50 8.66
C ILE A 278 -3.25 3.01 8.54
N GLN A 279 -2.32 2.19 9.02
CA GLN A 279 -0.91 2.28 8.71
C GLN A 279 -0.45 0.94 8.16
N ILE A 280 0.46 0.94 7.18
CA ILE A 280 1.06 -0.28 6.64
C ILE A 280 2.53 -0.30 7.05
N LYS A 281 2.98 -1.41 7.65
CA LYS A 281 4.38 -1.67 7.99
C LYS A 281 4.94 -2.73 7.04
N HIS A 282 6.00 -2.40 6.33
CA HIS A 282 6.72 -3.31 5.46
C HIS A 282 8.23 -3.12 5.66
N ASN A 283 8.97 -4.18 5.93
CA ASN A 283 10.42 -4.14 6.18
C ASN A 283 10.82 -3.08 7.23
N ASN A 284 10.12 -3.08 8.37
CA ASN A 284 10.31 -2.14 9.48
C ASN A 284 10.08 -0.66 9.13
N LYS A 285 9.51 -0.35 7.98
CA LYS A 285 9.18 1.01 7.54
C LYS A 285 7.68 1.17 7.38
N VAL A 286 7.19 2.35 7.74
CA VAL A 286 5.80 2.73 7.46
C VAL A 286 5.70 3.08 5.98
N VAL A 287 4.77 2.44 5.29
CA VAL A 287 4.41 2.76 3.90
C VAL A 287 3.47 3.95 3.93
N SER A 288 3.90 5.06 3.34
CA SER A 288 3.06 6.25 3.18
C SER A 288 2.09 6.07 2.01
N PHE A 289 0.91 6.67 2.11
CA PHE A 289 0.01 6.75 0.97
C PHE A 289 0.54 7.76 -0.04
N ASP A 290 0.80 7.32 -1.26
CA ASP A 290 1.24 8.17 -2.37
C ASP A 290 0.10 8.26 -3.41
N PRO A 291 -0.55 9.44 -3.57
CA PRO A 291 -1.62 9.62 -4.55
C PRO A 291 -1.14 9.51 -6.01
N ASP A 292 0.17 9.63 -6.25
CA ASP A 292 0.82 9.50 -7.56
C ASP A 292 1.55 8.16 -7.73
N ALA A 293 1.29 7.19 -6.84
CA ALA A 293 1.87 5.85 -6.93
C ALA A 293 1.60 5.21 -8.30
N LEU A 294 2.55 4.39 -8.76
CA LEU A 294 2.38 3.63 -9.98
C LEU A 294 1.47 2.43 -9.75
N THR A 295 0.53 2.21 -10.67
CA THR A 295 -0.34 1.04 -10.66
C THR A 295 -0.45 0.44 -12.06
N ALA A 296 -0.68 -0.88 -12.11
CA ALA A 296 -0.97 -1.64 -13.32
C ALA A 296 -2.37 -2.23 -13.20
N THR A 297 -3.28 -1.84 -14.09
CA THR A 297 -4.61 -2.44 -14.21
C THR A 297 -4.59 -3.49 -15.32
N VAL A 298 -4.98 -4.73 -15.02
CA VAL A 298 -5.05 -5.80 -16.02
C VAL A 298 -6.29 -5.61 -16.89
N LEU A 299 -6.11 -5.35 -18.17
CA LEU A 299 -7.19 -5.16 -19.14
C LEU A 299 -7.69 -6.49 -19.71
N LYS A 300 -6.75 -7.42 -19.96
CA LYS A 300 -7.01 -8.76 -20.49
C LYS A 300 -6.27 -9.78 -19.63
N THR A 301 -6.93 -10.88 -19.29
CA THR A 301 -6.30 -11.96 -18.51
C THR A 301 -5.01 -12.39 -19.20
N THR A 302 -3.91 -12.39 -18.45
CA THR A 302 -2.56 -12.57 -18.97
C THR A 302 -1.68 -13.34 -17.98
N VAL A 303 -0.40 -13.50 -18.32
CA VAL A 303 0.60 -14.06 -17.41
C VAL A 303 1.68 -13.03 -17.10
N PHE A 304 2.06 -12.95 -15.83
CA PHE A 304 3.33 -12.37 -15.40
C PHE A 304 4.42 -13.42 -15.56
N LYS A 305 5.51 -13.05 -16.23
CA LYS A 305 6.52 -14.01 -16.71
C LYS A 305 7.86 -13.77 -16.05
N LYS A 306 8.64 -14.83 -15.80
CA LYS A 306 10.03 -14.68 -15.34
C LYS A 306 10.99 -14.21 -16.43
N ARG A 307 10.64 -14.44 -17.69
CA ARG A 307 11.42 -14.02 -18.86
C ARG A 307 10.49 -13.45 -19.95
N PRO A 308 10.96 -12.50 -20.77
CA PRO A 308 10.14 -11.83 -21.80
C PRO A 308 10.03 -12.66 -23.09
N VAL A 309 9.74 -13.95 -22.98
CA VAL A 309 9.55 -14.87 -24.10
C VAL A 309 8.09 -15.29 -24.23
N ASP A 310 7.74 -16.02 -25.29
CA ASP A 310 6.40 -16.59 -25.44
C ASP A 310 6.04 -17.43 -24.20
N SER A 311 4.84 -17.21 -23.64
CA SER A 311 4.33 -17.94 -22.48
C SER A 311 4.27 -19.46 -22.67
N ALA A 312 4.15 -19.94 -23.92
CA ALA A 312 4.20 -21.36 -24.25
C ALA A 312 5.57 -22.00 -23.99
N SER A 313 6.64 -21.20 -24.04
CA SER A 313 8.02 -21.64 -23.78
C SER A 313 8.42 -21.63 -22.29
N LEU A 314 7.51 -21.16 -21.42
CA LEU A 314 7.77 -21.01 -19.98
C LEU A 314 7.19 -22.17 -19.18
N GLN A 315 7.94 -22.61 -18.18
CA GLN A 315 7.47 -23.55 -17.17
C GLN A 315 6.37 -22.94 -16.30
N ALA A 316 5.59 -23.77 -15.61
CA ALA A 316 4.52 -23.29 -14.73
C ALA A 316 5.03 -22.38 -13.61
N SER A 317 6.19 -22.70 -13.02
CA SER A 317 6.87 -21.88 -11.99
C SER A 317 7.39 -20.54 -12.51
N GLU A 318 7.50 -20.37 -13.84
CA GLU A 318 7.92 -19.13 -14.48
C GLU A 318 6.74 -18.23 -14.86
N LYS A 319 5.52 -18.61 -14.49
CA LYS A 319 4.28 -17.91 -14.83
C LYS A 319 3.44 -17.66 -13.59
N PHE A 320 2.80 -16.50 -13.55
CA PHE A 320 1.74 -16.20 -12.61
C PHE A 320 0.55 -15.62 -13.35
N ALA A 321 -0.66 -16.14 -13.12
CA ALA A 321 -1.86 -15.68 -13.81
C ALA A 321 -2.32 -14.32 -13.28
N LEU A 322 -2.55 -13.38 -14.18
CA LEU A 322 -3.10 -12.06 -13.88
C LEU A 322 -4.51 -11.97 -14.46
N THR A 323 -5.52 -11.89 -13.60
CA THR A 323 -6.94 -11.83 -14.01
C THR A 323 -7.34 -10.43 -14.45
N ALA A 324 -8.10 -10.31 -15.54
CA ALA A 324 -8.69 -9.05 -15.98
C ALA A 324 -9.45 -8.33 -14.85
N GLY A 325 -9.30 -7.01 -14.78
CA GLY A 325 -9.87 -6.16 -13.73
C GLY A 325 -9.01 -6.05 -12.46
N SER A 326 -7.99 -6.90 -12.29
CA SER A 326 -7.08 -6.81 -11.14
C SER A 326 -6.22 -5.54 -11.23
N VAL A 327 -5.90 -4.97 -10.07
CA VAL A 327 -5.01 -3.81 -9.95
C VAL A 327 -3.86 -4.14 -9.02
N TYR A 328 -2.64 -3.93 -9.51
CA TYR A 328 -1.40 -4.14 -8.76
C TYR A 328 -0.68 -2.81 -8.57
N GLY A 329 -0.06 -2.62 -7.40
CA GLY A 329 0.88 -1.52 -7.20
C GLY A 329 2.23 -1.89 -7.82
N VAL A 330 2.90 -0.89 -8.40
CA VAL A 330 4.18 -1.06 -9.08
C VAL A 330 5.22 -0.22 -8.37
N ALA A 331 6.23 -0.86 -7.80
CA ALA A 331 7.35 -0.19 -7.15
C ALA A 331 8.31 0.45 -8.18
N GLY A 332 8.44 -0.18 -9.34
CA GLY A 332 9.25 0.32 -10.46
C GLY A 332 9.04 -0.53 -11.71
N TYR A 333 9.38 0.03 -12.86
CA TYR A 333 9.35 -0.70 -14.12
C TYR A 333 10.46 -0.23 -15.07
N ALA A 334 10.75 -1.08 -16.05
CA ALA A 334 11.58 -0.77 -17.22
C ALA A 334 11.02 -1.52 -18.43
N ILE A 335 11.38 -1.08 -19.63
CA ILE A 335 11.08 -1.84 -20.85
C ILE A 335 12.25 -2.76 -21.20
N ALA A 336 11.95 -4.01 -21.53
CA ALA A 336 12.93 -5.00 -21.93
C ALA A 336 12.30 -6.08 -22.82
N ASP A 337 12.91 -6.30 -23.98
CA ASP A 337 12.49 -7.22 -25.03
C ASP A 337 11.00 -7.04 -25.40
N GLY A 338 10.58 -5.78 -25.57
CA GLY A 338 9.19 -5.43 -25.88
C GLY A 338 8.17 -5.72 -24.77
N HIS A 339 8.63 -5.97 -23.54
CA HIS A 339 7.80 -6.19 -22.36
C HIS A 339 8.02 -5.13 -21.31
N ILE A 340 7.02 -4.95 -20.45
CA ILE A 340 7.17 -4.18 -19.21
C ILE A 340 7.73 -5.13 -18.16
N LYS A 341 9.00 -4.92 -17.80
CA LYS A 341 9.60 -5.53 -16.62
C LYS A 341 9.17 -4.73 -15.40
N ALA A 342 8.30 -5.28 -14.57
CA ALA A 342 7.77 -4.60 -13.39
C ALA A 342 8.23 -5.29 -12.10
N SER A 343 8.49 -4.48 -11.07
CA SER A 343 8.55 -4.93 -9.67
C SER A 343 7.28 -4.46 -8.99
N LEU A 344 6.46 -5.39 -8.53
CA LEU A 344 5.20 -5.12 -7.85
C LEU A 344 5.43 -4.81 -6.37
N THR A 345 4.49 -4.09 -5.75
CA THR A 345 4.39 -3.95 -4.29
C THR A 345 3.66 -5.14 -3.66
N GLU A 346 3.66 -6.29 -4.32
CA GLU A 346 2.97 -7.51 -3.95
C GLU A 346 3.87 -8.72 -4.20
N GLU A 347 4.03 -9.56 -3.18
CA GLU A 347 4.67 -10.86 -3.31
C GLU A 347 3.67 -11.89 -3.82
N LEU A 348 3.86 -12.33 -5.07
CA LEU A 348 3.00 -13.32 -5.69
C LEU A 348 3.43 -14.73 -5.25
N PRO A 349 2.50 -15.58 -4.77
CA PRO A 349 2.84 -16.90 -4.26
C PRO A 349 3.68 -17.72 -5.25
N GLN A 350 4.81 -18.25 -4.76
CA GLN A 350 5.76 -19.09 -5.52
C GLN A 350 6.41 -18.41 -6.75
N PHE A 351 6.10 -17.15 -7.02
CA PHE A 351 6.64 -16.38 -8.12
C PHE A 351 7.52 -15.23 -7.63
N GLY A 352 7.17 -14.55 -6.53
CA GLY A 352 7.80 -13.32 -6.07
C GLY A 352 7.20 -12.06 -6.71
N ASN A 353 7.86 -10.92 -6.61
CA ASN A 353 7.27 -9.63 -7.02
C ASN A 353 7.73 -9.07 -8.38
N THR A 354 8.74 -9.67 -9.02
CA THR A 354 9.36 -9.10 -10.23
C THR A 354 9.24 -10.05 -11.43
N GLY A 355 8.85 -9.48 -12.58
CA GLY A 355 8.60 -10.23 -13.81
C GLY A 355 8.28 -9.32 -15.00
N TYR A 356 7.79 -9.92 -16.08
CA TYR A 356 7.52 -9.29 -17.37
C TYR A 356 6.04 -9.44 -17.76
N ILE A 357 5.43 -8.36 -18.25
CA ILE A 357 4.04 -8.33 -18.73
C ILE A 357 4.03 -7.74 -20.14
N PHE A 358 3.16 -8.28 -20.99
CA PHE A 358 2.95 -7.71 -22.32
C PHE A 358 2.15 -6.39 -22.23
N PRO A 359 2.65 -5.28 -22.81
CA PRO A 359 2.08 -3.95 -22.62
C PRO A 359 0.59 -3.84 -22.96
N ASP A 360 0.15 -4.45 -24.07
CA ASP A 360 -1.22 -4.33 -24.55
C ASP A 360 -2.29 -4.92 -23.61
N PHE A 361 -1.86 -5.72 -22.62
CA PHE A 361 -2.75 -6.43 -21.72
C PHE A 361 -2.93 -5.68 -20.40
N ILE A 362 -2.18 -4.59 -20.19
CA ILE A 362 -2.26 -3.77 -18.98
C ILE A 362 -2.33 -2.28 -19.29
N GLN A 363 -2.96 -1.52 -18.39
CA GLN A 363 -2.92 -0.07 -18.37
C GLN A 363 -2.08 0.39 -17.18
N MET A 364 -0.97 1.07 -17.47
CA MET A 364 -0.16 1.73 -16.45
C MET A 364 -0.77 3.09 -16.08
N LYS A 365 -0.75 3.42 -14.79
CA LYS A 365 -1.17 4.72 -14.26
C LYS A 365 -0.15 5.28 -13.29
N ARG A 366 -0.04 6.60 -13.28
CA ARG A 366 0.57 7.39 -12.20
C ARG A 366 -0.56 8.13 -11.51
N GLY A 367 -0.89 7.72 -10.30
CA GLY A 367 -2.12 8.14 -9.63
C GLY A 367 -3.35 7.81 -10.48
N THR A 368 -4.09 8.84 -10.92
CA THR A 368 -5.27 8.68 -11.78
C THR A 368 -4.97 8.73 -13.28
N LYS A 369 -3.77 9.18 -13.68
CA LYS A 369 -3.44 9.47 -15.08
C LYS A 369 -2.89 8.21 -15.77
N PRO A 370 -3.56 7.67 -16.81
CA PRO A 370 -3.00 6.61 -17.62
C PRO A 370 -1.84 7.12 -18.45
N PHE A 371 -0.84 6.28 -18.66
CA PHE A 371 0.25 6.55 -19.60
C PHE A 371 0.66 5.28 -20.34
N ASN A 372 1.21 5.45 -21.54
CA ASN A 372 1.78 4.33 -22.29
C ASN A 372 3.25 4.15 -21.89
N PRO A 373 3.63 3.02 -21.26
CA PRO A 373 5.01 2.75 -20.89
C PRO A 373 5.91 2.46 -22.10
N MET A 374 5.35 2.22 -23.29
CA MET A 374 6.05 2.07 -24.57
C MET A 374 5.48 3.07 -25.59
N PRO A 375 5.83 4.36 -25.48
CA PRO A 375 5.27 5.39 -26.35
C PRO A 375 5.62 5.15 -27.83
N PRO A 376 4.76 5.56 -28.78
CA PRO A 376 5.01 5.36 -30.22
C PRO A 376 6.16 6.23 -30.76
N GLN A 377 6.60 7.21 -29.98
CA GLN A 377 7.74 8.07 -30.28
C GLN A 377 8.49 8.43 -29.00
N VAL A 378 9.81 8.59 -29.14
CA VAL A 378 10.70 9.06 -28.09
C VAL A 378 11.70 10.01 -28.72
N GLU A 379 11.98 11.13 -28.08
CA GLU A 379 13.10 11.99 -28.43
C GLU A 379 13.82 12.41 -27.14
N LEU A 380 15.08 11.99 -27.02
CA LEU A 380 15.93 12.31 -25.88
C LEU A 380 16.65 13.63 -26.15
N ASN A 381 16.77 14.47 -25.13
CA ASN A 381 17.47 15.76 -25.22
C ASN A 381 19.01 15.60 -25.15
N VAL A 382 19.55 14.74 -26.01
CA VAL A 382 21.00 14.54 -26.17
C VAL A 382 21.55 15.68 -27.03
N PRO A 383 22.61 16.38 -26.57
CA PRO A 383 23.25 17.43 -27.35
C PRO A 383 23.90 16.88 -28.61
N TYR A 384 24.07 17.74 -29.61
CA TYR A 384 24.78 17.42 -30.84
C TYR A 384 26.23 17.91 -30.76
N PHE A 385 27.18 17.04 -31.09
CA PHE A 385 28.59 17.38 -31.34
C PHE A 385 28.95 16.99 -32.78
N SER A 386 29.70 17.85 -33.46
CA SER A 386 30.29 17.51 -34.75
C SER A 386 31.63 16.81 -34.52
N GLN A 387 32.03 15.92 -35.43
CA GLN A 387 33.43 15.46 -35.46
C GLN A 387 34.28 16.29 -36.45
N ARG A 388 33.65 17.14 -37.26
CA ARG A 388 34.33 17.91 -38.32
C ARG A 388 35.21 19.02 -37.76
N ASP A 389 34.87 19.51 -36.57
CA ASP A 389 35.63 20.51 -35.81
C ASP A 389 36.68 19.88 -34.89
N ASN A 390 36.76 18.55 -34.79
CA ASN A 390 37.81 17.88 -34.04
C ASN A 390 39.19 18.21 -34.65
N PRO A 391 40.13 18.78 -33.87
CA PRO A 391 41.43 19.23 -34.36
C PRO A 391 42.35 18.07 -34.81
N ARG A 392 42.04 16.83 -34.39
CA ARG A 392 42.84 15.64 -34.70
C ARG A 392 41.94 14.50 -35.17
N TYR A 393 42.33 13.89 -36.29
CA TYR A 393 41.65 12.72 -36.86
C TYR A 393 40.13 12.93 -37.01
N SER A 394 39.69 14.11 -37.46
CA SER A 394 38.26 14.40 -37.72
C SER A 394 37.61 13.38 -38.65
N TRP A 395 38.38 12.72 -39.52
CA TRP A 395 37.93 11.63 -40.39
C TRP A 395 37.75 10.26 -39.69
N ALA A 396 38.12 10.11 -38.41
CA ALA A 396 38.14 8.83 -37.69
C ALA A 396 37.74 8.94 -36.19
N THR A 397 36.90 9.92 -35.85
CA THR A 397 36.47 10.23 -34.46
C THR A 397 34.95 10.12 -34.25
N CYS A 398 34.21 9.54 -35.20
CA CYS A 398 32.76 9.30 -35.09
C CYS A 398 32.36 8.53 -33.83
N ASN A 399 33.19 7.57 -33.41
CA ASN A 399 33.04 6.79 -32.18
C ASN A 399 33.04 7.66 -30.91
N VAL A 400 34.16 8.31 -30.60
CA VAL A 400 34.35 9.13 -29.41
C VAL A 400 33.43 10.34 -29.39
N THR A 401 33.09 10.90 -30.56
CA THR A 401 32.12 12.00 -30.68
C THR A 401 30.71 11.53 -30.31
N SER A 402 30.28 10.37 -30.81
CA SER A 402 28.99 9.78 -30.44
C SER A 402 28.91 9.41 -28.96
N ILE A 403 30.00 8.87 -28.39
CA ILE A 403 30.08 8.55 -26.96
C ILE A 403 30.08 9.83 -26.12
N ALA A 404 30.77 10.89 -26.54
CA ALA A 404 30.81 12.18 -25.87
C ALA A 404 29.42 12.82 -25.77
N MET A 405 28.60 12.75 -26.84
CA MET A 405 27.20 13.21 -26.81
C MET A 405 26.40 12.51 -25.70
N ILE A 406 26.53 11.19 -25.56
CA ILE A 406 25.86 10.41 -24.52
C ILE A 406 26.39 10.75 -23.13
N PHE A 407 27.70 10.89 -22.97
CA PHE A 407 28.33 11.29 -21.71
C PHE A 407 27.83 12.65 -21.26
N TYR A 408 27.73 13.61 -22.18
CA TYR A 408 27.22 14.92 -21.89
C TYR A 408 25.75 14.90 -21.48
N TYR A 409 24.92 14.10 -22.16
CA TYR A 409 23.54 13.84 -21.74
C TYR A 409 23.47 13.23 -20.34
N TYR A 410 24.43 12.38 -19.98
CA TYR A 410 24.56 11.85 -18.63
C TYR A 410 25.18 12.83 -17.60
N GLY A 411 25.49 14.06 -18.00
CA GLY A 411 25.99 15.10 -17.12
C GLY A 411 27.51 15.17 -17.00
N ARG A 412 28.26 14.31 -17.71
CA ARG A 412 29.72 14.41 -17.77
C ARG A 412 30.12 15.63 -18.61
N ARG A 413 31.17 16.32 -18.18
CA ARG A 413 31.76 17.46 -18.89
C ARG A 413 33.25 17.20 -19.08
N SER A 414 33.84 17.87 -20.08
CA SER A 414 35.29 17.83 -20.28
C SER A 414 36.01 18.55 -19.13
N GLN A 415 37.23 18.11 -18.85
CA GLN A 415 38.18 18.79 -17.97
C GLN A 415 38.96 19.91 -18.67
N GLY A 416 38.83 20.05 -19.99
CA GLY A 416 39.40 21.12 -20.80
C GLY A 416 39.26 20.82 -22.30
N GLY A 417 38.74 21.77 -23.07
CA GLY A 417 38.46 21.58 -24.50
C GLY A 417 37.16 20.80 -24.78
N GLN A 418 37.13 20.12 -25.93
CA GLN A 418 36.02 19.25 -26.33
C GLN A 418 36.10 17.89 -25.62
N LEU A 419 34.95 17.33 -25.25
CA LEU A 419 34.91 16.06 -24.51
C LEU A 419 35.38 14.90 -25.38
N GLU A 420 34.99 14.89 -26.65
CA GLU A 420 35.37 13.92 -27.67
C GLU A 420 36.89 13.89 -27.91
N ASP A 421 37.58 15.03 -27.79
CA ASP A 421 39.03 15.12 -27.85
C ASP A 421 39.70 14.53 -26.60
N GLU A 422 39.14 14.79 -25.42
CA GLU A 422 39.59 14.18 -24.16
C GLU A 422 39.43 12.65 -24.21
N LEU A 423 38.31 12.16 -24.74
CA LEU A 423 38.06 10.74 -24.94
C LEU A 423 39.01 10.13 -25.97
N LEU A 424 39.25 10.80 -27.09
CA LEU A 424 40.27 10.39 -28.06
C LEU A 424 41.65 10.29 -27.40
N GLN A 425 42.07 11.33 -26.69
CA GLN A 425 43.37 11.38 -26.04
C GLN A 425 43.52 10.29 -24.98
N TRP A 426 42.45 9.93 -24.29
CA TRP A 426 42.43 8.79 -23.36
C TRP A 426 42.80 7.48 -24.07
N CYS A 427 42.19 7.20 -25.23
CA CYS A 427 42.49 6.02 -26.04
C CYS A 427 43.96 6.03 -26.50
N LEU A 428 44.39 7.14 -27.09
CA LEU A 428 45.74 7.31 -27.62
C LEU A 428 46.83 7.14 -26.56
N ASN A 429 46.66 7.75 -25.38
CA ASN A 429 47.63 7.68 -24.29
C ASN A 429 47.83 6.25 -23.77
N ARG A 430 46.76 5.45 -23.77
CA ARG A 430 46.75 4.14 -23.14
C ARG A 430 47.07 3.00 -24.11
N TYR A 431 46.63 3.13 -25.36
CA TYR A 431 46.67 2.04 -26.35
C TYR A 431 47.28 2.45 -27.70
N GLY A 432 47.70 3.70 -27.87
CA GLY A 432 48.35 4.19 -29.09
C GLY A 432 47.38 4.64 -30.19
N GLN A 433 47.94 5.12 -31.31
CA GLN A 433 47.18 5.65 -32.44
C GLN A 433 46.35 4.57 -33.13
N GLY A 434 45.08 4.87 -33.40
CA GLY A 434 44.12 3.95 -34.04
C GLY A 434 43.29 3.14 -33.05
N SER A 435 43.66 3.12 -31.77
CA SER A 435 42.93 2.38 -30.73
C SER A 435 41.48 2.81 -30.53
N GLN A 436 41.10 4.04 -30.91
CA GLN A 436 39.74 4.53 -30.80
C GLN A 436 38.74 3.79 -31.71
N THR A 437 39.20 3.01 -32.68
CA THR A 437 38.32 2.18 -33.53
C THR A 437 38.11 0.77 -32.97
N ASP A 438 38.79 0.41 -31.87
CA ASP A 438 38.64 -0.88 -31.20
C ASP A 438 37.50 -0.83 -30.17
N ASN A 439 36.51 -1.71 -30.32
CA ASN A 439 35.34 -1.77 -29.45
C ASN A 439 35.66 -2.16 -28.00
N ALA A 440 36.71 -2.95 -27.78
CA ALA A 440 37.18 -3.28 -26.44
C ALA A 440 37.78 -2.04 -25.76
N VAL A 441 38.61 -1.27 -26.50
CA VAL A 441 39.17 0.00 -26.00
C VAL A 441 38.06 1.01 -25.70
N LEU A 442 37.09 1.18 -26.60
CA LEU A 442 35.94 2.04 -26.36
C LEU A 442 35.14 1.60 -25.13
N SER A 443 34.95 0.30 -24.94
CA SER A 443 34.25 -0.24 -23.77
C SER A 443 35.01 0.02 -22.46
N GLU A 444 36.33 -0.09 -22.47
CA GLU A 444 37.17 0.24 -21.32
C GLU A 444 37.18 1.73 -21.01
N MET A 445 37.25 2.57 -22.05
CA MET A 445 37.09 4.01 -21.91
C MET A 445 35.74 4.33 -21.25
N ILE A 446 34.65 3.69 -21.69
CA ILE A 446 33.33 3.93 -21.13
C ILE A 446 33.27 3.61 -19.63
N LYS A 447 33.85 2.47 -19.25
CA LYS A 447 33.98 2.06 -17.84
C LYS A 447 34.87 3.00 -17.02
N ALA A 448 35.98 3.47 -17.60
CA ALA A 448 36.91 4.38 -16.94
C ALA A 448 36.27 5.73 -16.57
N TYR A 449 35.25 6.16 -17.32
CA TYR A 449 34.45 7.35 -17.02
C TYR A 449 33.25 7.08 -16.09
N GLY A 450 33.13 5.87 -15.54
CA GLY A 450 32.13 5.51 -14.54
C GLY A 450 30.79 5.03 -15.12
N PHE A 451 30.73 4.73 -16.43
CA PHE A 451 29.50 4.25 -17.07
C PHE A 451 29.55 2.75 -17.35
N LYS A 452 28.38 2.13 -17.42
CA LYS A 452 28.23 0.74 -17.86
C LYS A 452 28.12 0.71 -19.39
N THR A 453 28.69 -0.33 -19.99
CA THR A 453 28.63 -0.54 -21.45
C THR A 453 28.32 -2.00 -21.77
N SER A 454 27.58 -2.21 -22.86
CA SER A 454 27.37 -3.52 -23.47
C SER A 454 27.39 -3.38 -25.00
N PHE A 455 28.50 -3.82 -25.60
CA PHE A 455 28.69 -3.89 -27.04
C PHE A 455 28.18 -5.22 -27.62
N SER A 456 27.54 -5.16 -28.79
CA SER A 456 27.17 -6.34 -29.57
C SER A 456 26.96 -5.95 -31.04
N THR A 457 27.20 -6.90 -31.93
CA THR A 457 26.93 -6.81 -33.38
C THR A 457 25.65 -7.54 -33.79
N THR A 458 24.90 -8.08 -32.83
CA THR A 458 23.71 -8.91 -33.06
C THR A 458 22.51 -8.40 -32.27
N ARG A 459 22.42 -7.08 -32.07
CA ARG A 459 21.24 -6.47 -31.44
C ARG A 459 20.05 -6.54 -32.39
N ASN A 460 18.86 -6.55 -31.81
CA ASN A 460 17.61 -6.36 -32.53
C ASN A 460 17.07 -4.93 -32.31
N TRP A 461 16.21 -4.49 -33.22
CA TRP A 461 15.61 -3.15 -33.20
C TRP A 461 14.71 -2.92 -31.99
N ALA A 462 14.11 -3.98 -31.44
CA ALA A 462 13.33 -3.89 -30.21
C ALA A 462 14.21 -3.46 -29.04
N ALA A 463 15.38 -4.07 -28.87
CA ALA A 463 16.33 -3.72 -27.82
C ALA A 463 16.86 -2.28 -27.96
N VAL A 464 17.07 -1.80 -29.19
CA VAL A 464 17.41 -0.38 -29.44
C VAL A 464 16.29 0.55 -28.98
N LYS A 465 15.03 0.24 -29.31
CA LYS A 465 13.88 1.02 -28.84
C LYS A 465 13.73 0.96 -27.32
N ASP A 466 13.99 -0.19 -26.71
CA ASP A 466 13.93 -0.34 -25.26
C ASP A 466 14.96 0.54 -24.55
N GLU A 467 16.19 0.65 -25.06
CA GLU A 467 17.18 1.61 -24.56
C GLU A 467 16.62 3.03 -24.60
N LEU A 468 16.09 3.45 -25.75
CA LEU A 468 15.54 4.79 -25.97
C LEU A 468 14.35 5.09 -25.04
N ILE A 469 13.40 4.16 -24.90
CA ILE A 469 12.25 4.28 -23.99
C ILE A 469 12.71 4.45 -22.54
N ASN A 470 13.77 3.73 -22.15
CA ASN A 470 14.35 3.86 -20.83
C ASN A 470 15.28 5.08 -20.68
N GLY A 471 15.28 6.02 -21.64
CA GLY A 471 16.04 7.26 -21.59
C GLY A 471 17.53 7.08 -21.84
N ARG A 472 17.95 5.99 -22.50
CA ARG A 472 19.34 5.68 -22.82
C ARG A 472 19.59 5.82 -24.34
N PRO A 473 20.32 6.85 -24.79
CA PRO A 473 20.73 6.94 -26.19
C PRO A 473 21.71 5.81 -26.56
N VAL A 474 21.82 5.53 -27.85
CA VAL A 474 22.56 4.38 -28.37
C VAL A 474 23.64 4.85 -29.35
N VAL A 475 24.87 4.36 -29.20
CA VAL A 475 25.90 4.53 -30.23
C VAL A 475 25.76 3.39 -31.23
N MET A 476 25.57 3.71 -32.50
CA MET A 476 25.24 2.75 -33.55
C MET A 476 26.20 2.89 -34.72
N GLY A 477 26.67 1.77 -35.24
CA GLY A 477 27.62 1.69 -36.34
C GLY A 477 26.97 1.02 -37.53
N GLY A 478 27.48 1.32 -38.72
CA GLY A 478 26.98 0.74 -39.95
C GLY A 478 27.71 1.28 -41.17
N ASP A 479 27.31 0.79 -42.34
CA ASP A 479 27.82 1.14 -43.65
C ASP A 479 27.15 2.41 -44.20
N PHE A 480 27.06 3.46 -43.37
CA PHE A 480 26.57 4.77 -43.82
C PHE A 480 27.53 5.43 -44.84
N THR A 481 28.81 5.01 -44.83
CA THR A 481 29.83 5.34 -45.83
C THR A 481 30.53 4.06 -46.28
N ALA A 482 31.36 4.14 -47.34
CA ALA A 482 32.12 2.99 -47.86
C ALA A 482 33.09 2.35 -46.84
N THR A 483 33.52 3.11 -45.82
CA THR A 483 34.45 2.62 -44.78
C THR A 483 33.74 2.39 -43.43
N GLY A 484 32.42 2.51 -43.40
CA GLY A 484 31.62 2.52 -42.18
C GLY A 484 31.57 3.89 -41.50
N HIS A 485 30.59 4.06 -40.61
CA HIS A 485 30.40 5.27 -39.81
C HIS A 485 29.65 4.94 -38.51
N ILE A 486 29.75 5.83 -37.52
CA ILE A 486 29.10 5.68 -36.22
C ILE A 486 28.29 6.93 -35.91
N VAL A 487 27.03 6.72 -35.52
CA VAL A 487 26.06 7.75 -35.21
C VAL A 487 25.50 7.57 -33.79
N CYS A 488 24.90 8.63 -33.24
CA CYS A 488 24.21 8.57 -31.96
C CYS A 488 22.70 8.55 -32.18
N VAL A 489 22.04 7.42 -31.92
CA VAL A 489 20.58 7.32 -31.96
C VAL A 489 20.02 7.89 -30.66
N VAL A 490 19.15 8.89 -30.80
CA VAL A 490 18.63 9.72 -29.70
C VAL A 490 17.11 9.67 -29.60
N GLY A 491 16.45 8.90 -30.45
CA GLY A 491 15.00 8.76 -30.43
C GLY A 491 14.47 7.90 -31.56
N TYR A 492 13.16 7.77 -31.63
CA TYR A 492 12.44 7.15 -32.73
C TYR A 492 11.04 7.73 -32.87
N THR A 493 10.47 7.56 -34.06
CA THR A 493 9.09 7.87 -34.39
C THR A 493 8.41 6.65 -35.02
N ALA A 494 7.19 6.80 -35.52
CA ALA A 494 6.55 5.77 -36.32
C ALA A 494 7.27 5.53 -37.67
N GLN A 495 8.07 6.49 -38.14
CA GLN A 495 8.70 6.49 -39.46
C GLN A 495 10.17 6.07 -39.46
N GLY A 496 10.90 6.28 -38.35
CA GLY A 496 12.33 5.99 -38.29
C GLY A 496 12.99 6.32 -36.96
N PHE A 497 14.32 6.28 -36.96
CA PHE A 497 15.14 6.67 -35.83
C PHE A 497 15.54 8.15 -35.92
N ILE A 498 15.57 8.82 -34.78
CA ILE A 498 16.10 10.18 -34.65
C ILE A 498 17.58 10.03 -34.29
N VAL A 499 18.45 10.66 -35.07
CA VAL A 499 19.90 10.45 -35.04
C VAL A 499 20.62 11.79 -34.93
N ASN A 500 21.60 11.87 -34.04
CA ASN A 500 22.66 12.85 -34.08
C ASN A 500 23.85 12.22 -34.83
N ASP A 501 24.07 12.64 -36.07
CA ASP A 501 25.15 12.15 -36.94
C ASP A 501 26.36 13.09 -36.88
N PRO A 502 27.50 12.67 -36.28
CA PRO A 502 28.63 13.57 -36.06
C PRO A 502 29.26 14.09 -37.36
N TRP A 503 29.01 13.48 -38.52
CA TRP A 503 29.57 13.92 -39.80
C TRP A 503 28.60 14.75 -40.67
N GLY A 504 27.29 14.69 -40.43
CA GLY A 504 26.26 15.39 -41.23
C GLY A 504 25.18 14.43 -41.74
N ASP A 505 24.35 14.86 -42.69
CA ASP A 505 23.22 14.05 -43.14
C ASP A 505 23.61 12.98 -44.17
N ALA A 506 23.57 11.72 -43.74
CA ALA A 506 23.87 10.55 -44.57
C ALA A 506 22.86 10.36 -45.72
N LEU A 507 21.61 10.82 -45.60
CA LEU A 507 20.61 10.73 -46.66
C LEU A 507 20.92 11.68 -47.83
N SER A 508 21.63 12.77 -47.55
CA SER A 508 22.14 13.69 -48.59
C SER A 508 23.42 13.18 -49.27
N GLY A 509 23.96 12.04 -48.83
CA GLY A 509 25.33 11.64 -49.16
C GLY A 509 26.39 12.53 -48.48
N TYR A 510 26.04 13.11 -47.32
CA TYR A 510 26.87 14.05 -46.53
C TYR A 510 27.25 15.36 -47.22
N TYR A 511 26.46 15.78 -48.22
CA TYR A 511 26.52 17.15 -48.73
C TYR A 511 26.04 18.15 -47.67
N ASP A 512 24.98 17.83 -46.93
CA ASP A 512 24.57 18.59 -45.76
C ASP A 512 25.42 18.19 -44.55
N THR A 513 25.90 19.20 -43.83
CA THR A 513 26.82 19.06 -42.70
C THR A 513 26.13 19.16 -41.34
N GLU A 514 24.85 19.58 -41.30
CA GLU A 514 24.07 19.58 -40.07
C GLU A 514 23.62 18.16 -39.74
N GLY A 515 24.11 17.64 -38.62
CA GLY A 515 23.87 16.27 -38.19
C GLY A 515 22.87 16.13 -37.05
N ARG A 516 22.28 17.22 -36.57
CA ARG A 516 21.42 17.23 -35.38
C ARG A 516 20.02 16.70 -35.66
N LYS A 517 19.56 15.74 -34.86
CA LYS A 517 18.17 15.24 -34.82
C LYS A 517 17.61 14.87 -36.20
N LEU A 518 18.44 14.26 -37.05
CA LEU A 518 18.03 13.77 -38.36
C LEU A 518 17.08 12.58 -38.22
N LEU A 519 16.05 12.51 -39.06
CA LEU A 519 15.15 11.37 -39.11
C LEU A 519 15.61 10.38 -40.19
N TYR A 520 16.22 9.29 -39.76
CA TYR A 520 16.62 8.21 -40.65
C TYR A 520 15.52 7.14 -40.73
N PRO A 521 14.89 6.90 -41.90
CA PRO A 521 13.81 5.93 -42.06
C PRO A 521 14.22 4.53 -41.62
N TYR A 522 13.29 3.72 -41.10
CA TYR A 522 13.61 2.35 -40.69
C TYR A 522 14.21 1.51 -41.82
N SER A 523 13.72 1.65 -43.05
CA SER A 523 14.27 0.94 -44.22
C SER A 523 15.69 1.37 -44.56
N TYR A 524 16.04 2.62 -44.31
CA TYR A 524 17.42 3.10 -44.47
C TYR A 524 18.31 2.49 -43.39
N MET A 525 17.89 2.57 -42.13
CA MET A 525 18.63 2.04 -40.99
C MET A 525 18.83 0.53 -41.07
N ASP A 526 17.81 -0.24 -41.46
CA ASP A 526 17.90 -1.69 -41.69
C ASP A 526 18.92 -2.04 -42.78
N ARG A 527 18.99 -1.22 -43.84
CA ARG A 527 19.95 -1.41 -44.93
C ARG A 527 21.38 -1.09 -44.52
N VAL A 528 21.61 -0.01 -43.77
CA VAL A 528 22.98 0.50 -43.50
C VAL A 528 23.54 0.07 -42.16
N ALA A 529 22.74 -0.08 -41.12
CA ALA A 529 23.17 -0.53 -39.79
C ALA A 529 22.98 -2.04 -39.55
N GLY A 530 22.44 -2.74 -40.56
CA GLY A 530 22.19 -4.19 -40.56
C GLY A 530 20.73 -4.55 -40.31
N PRO A 531 20.28 -5.71 -40.83
CA PRO A 531 18.91 -6.18 -40.60
C PRO A 531 18.68 -6.52 -39.12
N ASP A 532 17.42 -6.64 -38.72
CA ASP A 532 17.05 -7.03 -37.36
C ASP A 532 17.83 -8.27 -36.87
N GLY A 533 18.43 -8.18 -35.68
CA GLY A 533 19.29 -9.22 -35.11
C GLY A 533 20.76 -9.15 -35.55
N ASN A 534 21.13 -8.21 -36.42
CA ASN A 534 22.52 -7.95 -36.88
C ASN A 534 22.92 -6.48 -36.70
N VAL A 535 22.34 -5.80 -35.70
CA VAL A 535 22.62 -4.38 -35.45
C VAL A 535 23.87 -4.23 -34.59
N TRP A 536 24.84 -3.46 -35.08
CA TRP A 536 26.04 -3.03 -34.33
C TRP A 536 25.69 -1.87 -33.41
N ALA A 537 25.84 -2.06 -32.10
CA ALA A 537 25.56 -1.00 -31.14
C ALA A 537 26.32 -1.14 -29.81
N HIS A 538 26.71 0.00 -29.24
CA HIS A 538 27.05 0.13 -27.82
C HIS A 538 25.85 0.68 -27.06
N PHE A 539 25.40 -0.07 -26.06
CA PHE A 539 24.43 0.41 -25.07
C PHE A 539 25.20 0.95 -23.86
N ILE A 540 24.95 2.21 -23.50
CA ILE A 540 25.67 2.91 -22.42
C ILE A 540 24.67 3.35 -21.36
N ALA A 541 24.92 2.98 -20.10
CA ALA A 541 24.04 3.29 -18.97
C ALA A 541 24.81 3.90 -17.79
N ARG A 542 24.09 4.64 -16.94
CA ARG A 542 24.61 5.18 -15.67
C ARG A 542 24.87 4.10 -14.60
#